data_AF-A0AAX4FSW2-F1
#
_entry.id   AF-A0AAX4FSW2-F1
#
_cell.length_a   1.000
_cell.length_b   1.000
_cell.length_c   1.000
_cell.angle_alpha   90.00
_cell.angle_beta   90.00
_cell.angle_gamma   90.00
#
_symmetry.space_group_name_H-M   'P 1'
#
loop_
_entity.id
_entity.type
_entity.pdbx_description
1 polymer ?
#
loop_
_entity_poly.entity_id
_entity_poly.type
_entity_poly.pdbx_seq_one_letter_code
_entity_poly.pdbx_strand_id
1 'polypeptide(L)'
;MPAKSEFGRGFIVNLMLLSRHFGLPPERAFYGAADHLNDFILPERFRGTEIEELVERLRKAVIWHQPGIMDKEDAADVKHLLNRLAIAIDRELGIAEPDVGKYD
;
A
#
# COMPACT_ATOMS: atom_id res chain seq x y z
N MET A 1 17.84 -20.29 10.38
CA MET A 1 16.97 -19.15 10.77
C MET A 1 16.57 -18.45 9.47
N PRO A 2 15.29 -18.12 9.24
CA PRO A 2 14.95 -17.33 8.07
C PRO A 2 15.72 -16.00 8.13
N ALA A 3 16.23 -15.52 7.00
CA ALA A 3 16.98 -14.27 6.93
C ALA A 3 16.20 -13.15 7.64
N LYS A 4 16.89 -12.32 8.43
CA LYS A 4 16.27 -11.13 9.02
C LYS A 4 15.87 -10.25 7.84
N SER A 5 14.58 -9.96 7.68
CA SER A 5 14.16 -9.07 6.61
C SER A 5 14.77 -7.69 6.85
N GLU A 6 15.29 -7.08 5.78
CA GLU A 6 15.74 -5.69 5.80
C GLU A 6 14.56 -4.74 6.12
N PHE A 7 13.36 -5.17 5.74
CA PHE A 7 12.09 -4.49 5.98
C PHE A 7 11.26 -5.27 7.00
N GLY A 8 10.18 -4.70 7.52
CA GLY A 8 9.29 -5.46 8.41
C GLY A 8 8.67 -6.66 7.69
N ARG A 9 8.34 -7.73 8.41
CA ARG A 9 7.51 -8.82 7.86
C ARG A 9 6.05 -8.59 8.19
N GLY A 10 5.19 -8.67 7.18
CA GLY A 10 3.74 -8.72 7.37
C GLY A 10 2.99 -7.53 6.80
N PHE A 11 1.68 -7.57 7.02
CA PHE A 11 0.71 -6.72 6.34
C PHE A 11 0.82 -5.24 6.73
N ILE A 12 0.59 -4.93 8.01
CA ILE A 12 0.47 -3.54 8.47
C ILE A 12 1.81 -2.79 8.35
N VAL A 13 2.93 -3.42 8.66
CA VAL A 13 4.24 -2.76 8.58
C VAL A 13 4.57 -2.35 7.15
N ASN A 14 4.43 -3.25 6.18
CA ASN A 14 4.70 -2.92 4.78
C ASN A 14 3.67 -1.96 4.21
N LEU A 15 2.41 -2.01 4.67
CA LEU A 15 1.41 -1.00 4.33
C LEU A 15 1.85 0.41 4.79
N MET A 16 2.32 0.55 6.03
CA MET A 16 2.84 1.83 6.55
C MET A 16 4.07 2.31 5.78
N LEU A 17 4.99 1.40 5.43
CA LEU A 17 6.19 1.73 4.65
C LEU A 17 5.81 2.22 3.25
N LEU A 18 4.88 1.54 2.57
CA LEU A 18 4.32 1.99 1.29
C LEU A 18 3.64 3.37 1.44
N SER A 19 2.80 3.58 2.45
CA SER A 19 2.20 4.89 2.71
C SER A 19 3.23 6.00 2.90
N ARG A 20 4.38 5.70 3.51
CA ARG A 20 5.48 6.66 3.63
C ARG A 20 6.08 7.04 2.27
N HIS A 21 6.26 6.06 1.37
CA HIS A 21 6.72 6.30 0.00
C HIS A 21 5.78 7.25 -0.74
N PHE A 22 4.48 6.95 -0.73
CA PHE A 22 3.46 7.73 -1.44
C PHE A 22 3.00 9.01 -0.70
N GLY A 23 3.69 9.35 0.39
CA GLY A 23 3.66 10.68 1.01
C GLY A 23 4.77 11.62 0.52
N LEU A 24 5.74 11.12 -0.25
CA LEU A 24 6.82 11.93 -0.84
C LEU A 24 6.34 12.64 -2.13
N PRO A 25 7.12 13.62 -2.65
CA PRO A 25 6.90 14.12 -4.00
C PRO A 25 6.84 12.98 -5.04
N PRO A 26 5.99 13.07 -6.08
CA PRO A 26 5.75 11.96 -6.99
C PRO A 26 7.01 11.37 -7.63
N GLU A 27 7.98 12.22 -7.96
CA GLU A 27 9.25 11.84 -8.58
C GLU A 27 10.10 10.95 -7.65
N ARG A 28 9.77 10.92 -6.35
CA ARG A 28 10.45 10.09 -5.34
C ARG A 28 9.60 8.96 -4.79
N ALA A 29 8.31 8.93 -5.09
CA ALA A 29 7.37 8.02 -4.46
C ALA A 29 7.70 6.55 -4.75
N PHE A 30 8.11 6.23 -5.99
CA PHE A 30 8.35 4.85 -6.41
C PHE A 30 9.73 4.29 -6.07
N TYR A 31 10.72 5.12 -5.75
CA TYR A 31 12.08 4.64 -5.43
C TYR A 31 12.06 3.72 -4.21
N GLY A 32 12.39 2.44 -4.38
CA GLY A 32 12.38 1.44 -3.30
C GLY A 32 10.99 1.02 -2.82
N ALA A 33 9.90 1.51 -3.43
CA ALA A 33 8.55 1.16 -3.00
C ALA A 33 8.22 -0.32 -3.24
N ALA A 34 8.71 -0.87 -4.35
CA ALA A 34 8.51 -2.27 -4.72
C ALA A 34 9.16 -3.25 -3.73
N ASP A 35 10.23 -2.85 -3.03
CA ASP A 35 10.94 -3.72 -2.10
C ASP A 35 10.06 -4.13 -0.90
N HIS A 36 9.16 -3.25 -0.47
CA HIS A 36 8.19 -3.53 0.60
C HIS A 36 7.14 -4.57 0.20
N LEU A 37 6.97 -4.83 -1.10
CA LEU A 37 6.01 -5.84 -1.57
C LEU A 37 6.50 -7.27 -1.41
N ASN A 38 7.82 -7.49 -1.29
CA ASN A 38 8.43 -8.81 -1.15
C ASN A 38 7.96 -9.52 0.14
N ASP A 39 7.83 -8.76 1.23
CA ASP A 39 7.40 -9.25 2.55
C ASP A 39 5.99 -8.74 2.95
N PHE A 40 5.28 -8.09 2.01
CA PHE A 40 3.87 -7.73 2.20
C PHE A 40 3.05 -9.01 2.12
N ILE A 41 2.58 -9.52 3.26
CA ILE A 41 1.84 -10.79 3.32
C ILE A 41 0.39 -10.48 3.64
N LEU A 42 -0.53 -10.91 2.77
CA LEU A 42 -1.97 -10.79 3.02
C LEU A 42 -2.38 -11.78 4.13
N PRO A 43 -2.99 -11.31 5.24
CA PRO A 43 -3.55 -12.17 6.27
C PRO A 43 -4.66 -13.07 5.72
N GLU A 44 -4.71 -14.32 6.17
CA GLU A 44 -5.68 -15.31 5.69
C GLU A 44 -7.14 -14.85 5.84
N ARG A 45 -7.44 -14.09 6.90
CA ARG A 45 -8.79 -13.52 7.13
C ARG A 45 -9.28 -12.59 6.02
N PHE A 46 -8.39 -12.06 5.18
CA PHE A 46 -8.73 -11.14 4.09
C PHE A 46 -8.79 -11.84 2.72
N ARG A 47 -8.58 -13.16 2.64
CA ARG A 47 -8.75 -13.92 1.41
C ARG A 47 -10.20 -13.87 0.93
N GLY A 48 -10.40 -13.65 -0.37
CA GLY A 48 -11.71 -13.53 -1.01
C GLY A 48 -12.48 -12.25 -0.66
N THR A 49 -11.82 -11.26 -0.06
CA THR A 49 -12.45 -9.97 0.33
C THR A 49 -12.00 -8.84 -0.60
N GLU A 50 -12.68 -7.68 -0.54
CA GLU A 50 -12.23 -6.46 -1.26
C GLU A 50 -10.79 -6.07 -0.89
N ILE A 51 -10.34 -6.38 0.33
CA ILE A 51 -8.97 -6.11 0.79
C ILE A 51 -7.95 -6.89 -0.07
N GLU A 52 -8.24 -8.14 -0.44
CA GLU A 52 -7.38 -8.92 -1.34
C GLU A 52 -7.28 -8.26 -2.72
N GLU A 53 -8.43 -7.88 -3.30
CA GLU A 53 -8.48 -7.21 -4.60
C GLU A 53 -7.70 -5.89 -4.60
N LEU A 54 -7.86 -5.07 -3.55
CA LEU A 54 -7.13 -3.82 -3.37
C LEU A 54 -5.62 -4.04 -3.24
N VAL A 55 -5.21 -5.09 -2.53
CA VAL A 55 -3.79 -5.47 -2.39
C VAL A 55 -3.20 -5.92 -3.72
N GLU A 56 -3.92 -6.70 -4.52
CA GLU A 56 -3.46 -7.09 -5.86
C GLU A 56 -3.32 -5.89 -6.80
N ARG A 57 -4.28 -4.96 -6.75
CA ARG A 57 -4.21 -3.72 -7.53
C ARG A 57 -3.04 -2.85 -7.11
N LEU A 58 -2.81 -2.71 -5.80
CA LEU A 58 -1.66 -1.99 -5.25
C LEU A 58 -0.34 -2.60 -5.74
N ARG A 59 -0.20 -3.93 -5.70
CA ARG A 59 0.99 -4.61 -6.22
C ARG A 59 1.23 -4.31 -7.69
N LYS A 60 0.22 -4.45 -8.53
CA LYS A 60 0.33 -4.19 -9.97
C LYS A 60 0.75 -2.74 -10.23
N ALA A 61 0.09 -1.78 -9.57
CA ALA A 61 0.38 -0.36 -9.73
C ALA A 61 1.83 -0.01 -9.38
N VAL A 62 2.36 -0.57 -8.28
CA VAL A 62 3.74 -0.32 -7.85
C VAL A 62 4.77 -1.07 -8.71
N ILE A 63 4.52 -2.34 -9.07
CA ILE A 63 5.48 -3.16 -9.84
C ILE A 63 5.57 -2.71 -11.30
N TRP A 64 4.47 -2.28 -11.91
CA TRP A 64 4.42 -1.94 -13.33
C TRP A 64 4.73 -0.48 -13.64
N HIS A 65 4.91 0.36 -12.62
CA HIS A 65 5.27 1.76 -12.83
C HIS A 65 6.56 1.90 -13.65
N GLN A 66 6.54 2.83 -14.62
CA GLN A 66 7.68 3.19 -15.45
C GLN A 66 8.09 4.64 -15.15
N PRO A 67 9.31 4.90 -14.65
CA PRO A 67 9.72 6.24 -14.27
C PRO A 67 9.68 7.25 -15.42
N GLY A 68 9.25 8.48 -15.12
CA GLY A 68 9.40 9.67 -15.97
C GLY A 68 8.28 9.91 -16.99
N ILE A 69 7.18 9.14 -16.95
CA ILE A 69 6.05 9.32 -17.88
C ILE A 69 4.83 9.90 -17.18
N MET A 70 4.39 9.26 -16.08
CA MET A 70 3.15 9.64 -15.36
C MET A 70 3.33 9.58 -13.85
N ASP A 71 4.54 9.86 -13.33
CA ASP A 71 4.88 9.68 -11.91
C ASP A 71 3.87 10.37 -10.98
N LYS A 72 3.36 11.54 -11.39
CA LYS A 72 2.35 12.29 -10.64
C LYS A 72 1.01 11.57 -10.57
N GLU A 73 0.48 11.16 -11.71
CA GLU A 73 -0.81 10.48 -11.82
C GLU A 73 -0.73 9.10 -11.17
N ASP A 74 0.31 8.33 -11.45
CA ASP A 74 0.53 7.00 -10.88
C ASP A 74 0.68 7.07 -9.36
N ALA A 75 1.45 8.04 -8.83
CA ALA A 75 1.59 8.21 -7.38
C ALA A 75 0.26 8.61 -6.73
N ALA A 76 -0.55 9.45 -7.38
CA ALA A 76 -1.88 9.81 -6.89
C ALA A 76 -2.83 8.61 -6.86
N ASP A 77 -2.80 7.76 -7.89
CA ASP A 77 -3.61 6.54 -7.96
C ASP A 77 -3.21 5.53 -6.89
N VAL A 78 -1.91 5.33 -6.67
CA VAL A 78 -1.42 4.47 -5.58
C VAL A 78 -1.81 5.03 -4.21
N LYS A 79 -1.68 6.34 -3.99
CA LYS A 79 -2.13 6.98 -2.75
C LYS A 79 -3.64 6.76 -2.53
N HIS A 80 -4.45 6.85 -3.58
CA HIS A 80 -5.88 6.57 -3.49
C HIS A 80 -6.16 5.09 -3.16
N LEU A 81 -5.41 4.16 -3.75
CA LEU A 81 -5.50 2.73 -3.42
C LEU A 81 -5.14 2.45 -1.96
N LEU A 82 -4.06 3.04 -1.45
CA LEU A 82 -3.64 2.91 -0.05
C LEU A 82 -4.70 3.42 0.92
N ASN A 83 -5.30 4.56 0.61
CA ASN A 83 -6.41 5.13 1.38
C ASN A 83 -7.64 4.21 1.40
N ARG A 84 -8.05 3.70 0.23
CA ARG A 84 -9.15 2.73 0.15
C ARG A 84 -8.86 1.45 0.93
N LEU A 85 -7.62 0.97 0.87
CA LEU A 85 -7.20 -0.22 1.59
C LEU A 85 -7.27 -0.01 3.11
N ALA A 86 -6.81 1.15 3.62
CA ALA A 86 -6.94 1.50 5.02
C ALA A 86 -8.41 1.52 5.49
N ILE A 87 -9.29 2.17 4.74
CA ILE A 87 -10.73 2.22 5.03
C ILE A 87 -11.37 0.83 5.03
N ALA A 88 -11.03 -0.02 4.05
CA ALA A 88 -11.55 -1.38 3.99
C ALA A 88 -11.10 -2.22 5.20
N ILE A 89 -9.83 -2.08 5.62
CA ILE A 89 -9.31 -2.72 6.83
C ILE A 89 -10.05 -2.23 8.08
N ASP A 90 -10.26 -0.93 8.23
CA ASP A 90 -10.97 -0.37 9.39
C ASP A 90 -12.40 -0.89 9.51
N ARG A 91 -13.13 -0.97 8.39
CA ARG A 91 -14.48 -1.56 8.36
C ARG A 91 -14.47 -3.01 8.78
N GLU A 92 -13.52 -3.79 8.29
CA GLU A 92 -13.34 -5.19 8.66
C GLU A 92 -12.96 -5.37 10.14
N LEU A 93 -12.31 -4.37 10.75
CA LEU A 93 -12.03 -4.31 12.18
C LEU A 93 -13.23 -3.81 13.02
N GLY A 94 -14.37 -3.51 12.39
CA GLY A 94 -15.61 -3.10 13.06
C GLY A 94 -15.72 -1.59 13.33
N ILE A 95 -14.90 -0.76 12.70
CA ILE A 95 -15.03 0.70 12.76
C ILE A 95 -16.17 1.10 11.82
N ALA A 96 -17.22 1.74 12.37
CA ALA A 96 -18.46 2.01 11.64
C ALA A 96 -18.31 3.09 10.56
N GLU A 97 -17.60 4.18 10.87
CA GLU A 97 -17.44 5.34 9.98
C GLU A 97 -15.95 5.72 9.86
N PRO A 98 -15.10 4.87 9.27
CA PRO A 98 -13.70 5.20 9.10
C PRO A 98 -13.53 6.29 8.04
N ASP A 99 -12.57 7.18 8.29
CA ASP A 99 -12.22 8.29 7.42
C ASP A 99 -10.69 8.40 7.34
N VAL A 100 -10.19 8.73 6.15
CA VAL A 100 -8.76 8.99 5.94
C VAL A 100 -8.36 10.38 6.44
N GLY A 101 -9.35 11.20 6.76
CA GLY A 101 -9.20 12.57 7.22
C GLY A 101 -8.78 13.52 6.09
N LYS A 102 -8.60 14.78 6.45
CA LYS A 102 -7.97 15.81 5.62
C LYS A 102 -6.81 16.39 6.43
N TYR A 103 -5.64 16.39 5.82
CA TYR A 103 -4.46 17.06 6.37
C TYR A 103 -4.17 18.21 5.43
N ASP A 104 -4.58 19.40 5.88
CA ASP A 104 -4.42 20.67 5.17
C ASP A 104 -2.99 21.21 5.35
#